data_AF-K2DNM2-F1
#
_entry.id   AF-K2DNM2-F1
#
_cell.length_a   1.000
_cell.length_b   1.000
_cell.length_c   1.000
_cell.angle_alpha   90.00
_cell.angle_beta   90.00
_cell.angle_gamma   90.00
#
_symmetry.space_group_name_H-M   'P 1'
#
loop_
_entity.id
_entity.type
_entity.pdbx_description
1 polymer ?
#
loop_
_entity_poly.entity_id
_entity_poly.type
_entity_poly.pdbx_seq_one_letter_code
_entity_poly.pdbx_strand_id
1 'polypeptide(L)'
;MLAIPFYIILFLYLIFLCVFFIFSLINFYHIISTGSLNFTSFVVTFLITALSILTLYYTWEVISTVDWSRDLVLFDINWFKK
;
A
#
# COMPACT_ATOMS: atom_id res chain seq x y z
N MET A 1 -18.91 -19.43 14.42
CA MET A 1 -18.38 -18.43 13.48
C MET A 1 -17.10 -17.87 14.07
N LEU A 2 -15.95 -18.12 13.44
CA LEU A 2 -14.69 -17.43 13.71
C LEU A 2 -14.60 -16.26 12.73
N ALA A 3 -14.54 -15.05 13.25
CA ALA A 3 -14.41 -13.85 12.44
C ALA A 3 -13.36 -12.92 13.04
N ILE A 4 -12.72 -12.12 12.19
CA ILE A 4 -11.79 -11.07 12.60
C ILE A 4 -12.26 -9.73 12.06
N PRO A 5 -12.05 -8.62 12.80
CA PRO A 5 -12.41 -7.31 12.28
C PRO A 5 -11.61 -6.96 11.03
N PHE A 6 -12.27 -6.48 9.98
CA PHE A 6 -11.63 -6.27 8.69
C PHE A 6 -10.60 -5.12 8.70
N TYR A 7 -10.74 -4.16 9.62
CA TYR A 7 -9.81 -3.05 9.81
C TYR A 7 -8.35 -3.49 10.09
N ILE A 8 -8.12 -4.72 10.57
CA ILE A 8 -6.75 -5.23 10.82
C ILE A 8 -5.93 -5.21 9.53
N ILE A 9 -6.55 -5.55 8.39
CA ILE A 9 -5.88 -5.54 7.08
C ILE A 9 -5.53 -4.11 6.66
N LEU A 10 -6.38 -3.13 6.96
CA LEU A 10 -6.11 -1.71 6.71
C LEU A 10 -4.89 -1.23 7.50
N PHE A 11 -4.78 -1.56 8.78
CA PHE A 11 -3.61 -1.18 9.59
C PHE A 11 -2.32 -1.83 9.09
N LEU A 12 -2.36 -3.10 8.68
CA LEU A 12 -1.19 -3.76 8.09
C LEU A 12 -0.75 -3.07 6.80
N TYR A 13 -1.71 -2.68 5.95
CA TYR A 13 -1.45 -1.90 4.75
C TYR A 13 -0.85 -0.51 5.06
N LEU A 14 -1.34 0.18 6.09
CA LEU A 14 -0.77 1.47 6.52
C LEU A 14 0.68 1.32 7.01
N ILE A 15 1.02 0.26 7.74
CA ILE A 15 2.40 -0.02 8.13
C ILE A 15 3.28 -0.20 6.90
N PHE A 16 2.81 -0.97 5.91
CA PHE A 16 3.51 -1.12 4.64
C PHE A 16 3.73 0.23 3.95
N LEU A 17 2.71 1.10 3.89
CA LEU A 17 2.83 2.43 3.30
C LEU A 17 3.82 3.31 4.04
N CYS A 18 3.85 3.27 5.38
CA CYS A 18 4.85 4.00 6.17
C CYS A 18 6.28 3.57 5.83
N VAL A 19 6.52 2.26 5.77
CA VAL A 19 7.83 1.70 5.38
C VAL A 19 8.17 2.15 3.96
N PHE A 20 7.27 1.94 3.01
CA PHE A 20 7.46 2.35 1.61
C PHE A 20 7.80 3.85 1.49
N PHE A 21 7.08 4.71 2.22
CA PHE A 21 7.30 6.14 2.21
C PHE A 21 8.69 6.53 2.75
N ILE A 22 9.12 5.92 3.86
CA ILE A 22 10.46 6.14 4.43
C ILE A 22 11.55 5.73 3.43
N PHE A 23 11.43 4.55 2.82
CA PHE A 23 12.38 4.09 1.81
C PHE A 23 12.40 4.99 0.56
N SER A 24 11.23 5.49 0.15
CA SER A 24 11.12 6.45 -0.96
C SER A 24 11.90 7.74 -0.64
N LEU A 25 11.72 8.31 0.56
CA LEU A 25 12.46 9.49 1.01
C LEU A 25 13.97 9.25 1.06
N ILE A 26 14.40 8.09 1.58
CA ILE A 26 15.83 7.70 1.62
C ILE A 26 16.40 7.65 0.20
N ASN A 27 15.67 7.08 -0.76
CA ASN A 27 16.10 7.01 -2.15
C ASN A 27 16.27 8.41 -2.77
N PHE A 28 15.31 9.32 -2.56
CA PHE A 28 15.44 10.71 -3.00
C PHE A 28 16.66 11.40 -2.37
N TYR A 29 16.83 11.24 -1.06
CA TYR A 29 18.00 11.78 -0.35
C TYR A 29 19.31 11.24 -0.93
N HIS A 30 19.39 9.93 -1.19
CA HIS A 30 20.59 9.31 -1.74
C HIS A 30 20.91 9.82 -3.15
N ILE A 31 19.90 10.01 -4.01
CA ILE A 31 20.09 10.57 -5.35
C ILE A 31 20.66 11.98 -5.28
N ILE A 32 20.11 12.83 -4.40
CA ILE A 32 20.56 14.21 -4.21
C ILE A 32 21.96 14.24 -3.60
N SER A 33 22.21 13.46 -2.55
CA SER A 33 23.48 13.46 -1.81
C SER A 33 24.65 12.89 -2.61
N THR A 34 24.41 11.92 -3.50
CA THR A 34 25.48 11.33 -4.32
C THR A 34 25.75 12.11 -5.61
N GLY A 35 25.00 13.18 -5.88
CA GLY A 35 25.16 13.96 -7.10
C GLY A 35 24.82 13.17 -8.38
N SER A 36 24.08 12.07 -8.26
CA SER A 36 23.72 11.17 -9.37
C SER A 36 22.64 11.75 -10.30
N LEU A 37 22.62 13.08 -10.47
CA LEU A 37 21.61 13.84 -11.21
C LEU A 37 21.89 13.85 -12.72
N ASN A 38 22.11 12.67 -13.30
CA ASN A 38 22.12 12.53 -14.75
C ASN A 38 20.69 12.29 -15.28
N PHE A 39 20.51 12.49 -16.59
CA PHE A 39 19.20 12.36 -17.24
C PHE A 39 18.55 10.99 -17.02
N THR A 40 19.35 9.92 -17.03
CA THR A 40 18.87 8.55 -16.78
C THR A 40 18.30 8.40 -15.38
N SER A 41 19.02 8.83 -14.34
CA SER A 41 18.53 8.80 -12.96
C SER A 41 17.25 9.61 -12.81
N PHE A 42 17.17 10.80 -13.44
CA PHE A 42 15.95 11.61 -13.43
C PHE A 42 14.76 10.87 -14.03
N VAL A 43 14.91 10.30 -15.24
CA VAL A 43 13.82 9.59 -15.92
C VAL A 43 13.38 8.36 -15.12
N VAL A 44 14.31 7.57 -14.60
CA VAL A 44 13.99 6.37 -13.81
C VAL A 44 13.27 6.76 -12.51
N THR A 45 13.77 7.75 -11.77
CA THR A 45 13.13 8.23 -10.54
C THR A 45 11.75 8.83 -10.83
N PHE A 46 11.61 9.60 -11.90
CA PHE A 46 10.32 10.14 -12.34
C PHE A 46 9.32 9.04 -12.62
N LEU A 47 9.68 8.02 -13.41
CA LEU A 47 8.81 6.90 -13.74
C LEU A 47 8.39 6.10 -12.51
N ILE A 48 9.35 5.73 -11.65
CA ILE A 48 9.05 5.00 -10.41
C ILE A 48 8.10 5.81 -9.52
N THR A 49 8.34 7.11 -9.38
CA THR A 49 7.51 8.00 -8.55
C THR A 49 6.10 8.15 -9.14
N ALA A 50 5.99 8.38 -10.45
CA ALA A 50 4.71 8.53 -11.14
C ALA A 50 3.88 7.25 -11.06
N LEU A 51 4.50 6.08 -11.31
CA LEU A 51 3.83 4.78 -11.19
C LEU A 51 3.41 4.51 -9.74
N SER A 52 4.24 4.88 -8.77
CA SER A 52 3.89 4.75 -7.35
C SER A 52 2.68 5.62 -6.98
N ILE A 53 2.66 6.88 -7.41
CA ILE A 53 1.52 7.80 -7.19
C ILE A 53 0.25 7.26 -7.86
N LEU A 54 0.33 6.80 -9.11
CA LEU A 54 -0.81 6.20 -9.81
C LEU A 54 -1.33 4.96 -9.08
N THR A 55 -0.42 4.09 -8.62
CA THR A 55 -0.79 2.89 -7.84
C THR A 55 -1.52 3.27 -6.56
N LEU A 56 -1.00 4.26 -5.81
CA LEU A 56 -1.65 4.75 -4.59
C LEU A 56 -3.02 5.38 -4.87
N TYR A 57 -3.14 6.15 -5.95
CA TYR A 57 -4.39 6.77 -6.36
C TYR A 57 -5.46 5.71 -6.71
N TYR A 58 -5.14 4.76 -7.58
CA TYR A 58 -6.10 3.70 -7.92
C TYR A 58 -6.40 2.79 -6.72
N THR A 59 -5.42 2.53 -5.85
CA THR A 59 -5.66 1.77 -4.62
C THR A 59 -6.65 2.52 -3.74
N TRP A 60 -6.48 3.84 -3.56
CA TRP A 60 -7.42 4.68 -2.82
C TRP A 60 -8.84 4.59 -3.37
N GLU A 61 -9.01 4.73 -4.68
CA GLU A 61 -10.32 4.58 -5.34
C GLU A 61 -10.96 3.24 -5.01
N VAL A 62 -10.23 2.14 -5.18
CA VAL A 62 -10.74 0.77 -4.93
C VAL A 62 -11.10 0.55 -3.45
N ILE A 63 -10.30 1.06 -2.52
CA ILE A 63 -10.52 0.81 -1.09
C ILE A 63 -11.47 1.81 -0.42
N SER A 64 -11.78 2.94 -1.07
CA SER A 64 -12.66 3.98 -0.52
C SER A 64 -14.10 3.50 -0.33
N THR A 65 -14.54 2.54 -1.14
CA THR A 65 -15.89 1.96 -1.07
C THR A 65 -15.99 0.78 -0.11
N VAL A 66 -14.88 0.40 0.52
CA VAL A 66 -14.83 -0.75 1.42
C VAL A 66 -15.35 -0.37 2.80
N ASP A 67 -16.33 -1.13 3.31
CA ASP A 67 -16.72 -1.06 4.71
C ASP A 67 -15.68 -1.80 5.58
N TRP A 68 -14.89 -1.03 6.32
CA TRP A 68 -13.85 -1.53 7.22
C TRP A 68 -14.36 -1.91 8.61
N SER A 69 -15.60 -1.53 8.94
CA SER A 69 -16.25 -1.86 10.22
C SER A 69 -16.84 -3.27 10.22
N ARG A 70 -16.92 -3.91 9.04
CA ARG A 70 -17.43 -5.27 8.91
C ARG A 70 -16.44 -6.31 9.47
N ASP A 71 -17.00 -7.42 9.93
CA ASP A 71 -16.22 -8.60 10.28
C ASP A 71 -15.91 -9.44 9.04
N LEU A 72 -14.67 -9.89 8.93
CA LEU A 72 -14.25 -10.90 7.98
C LEU A 72 -14.49 -12.28 8.59
N VAL A 73 -15.49 -12.99 8.10
CA VAL A 73 -15.79 -14.37 8.53
C VAL A 73 -14.73 -15.31 7.95
N LEU A 74 -13.87 -15.85 8.82
CA LEU A 74 -12.83 -16.80 8.46
C LEU A 74 -13.34 -18.24 8.41
N PHE A 75 -14.28 -18.58 9.30
CA PHE A 75 -14.86 -19.92 9.38
C PHE A 75 -16.29 -19.88 9.90
N ASP A 76 -17.21 -20.52 9.17
CA ASP A 76 -18.57 -20.79 9.65
C ASP A 76 -18.89 -22.30 9.56
N ILE A 77 -19.38 -22.86 10.67
CA ILE A 77 -19.80 -24.25 10.77
C ILE A 77 -21.03 -24.54 9.90
N ASN A 78 -21.83 -23.51 9.60
CA ASN A 78 -23.01 -23.63 8.74
C ASN A 78 -22.66 -23.94 7.28
N TRP A 79 -21.43 -23.69 6.83
CA TRP A 79 -20.99 -24.05 5.48
C TRP A 79 -21.04 -25.56 5.21
N PHE A 80 -21.01 -26.38 6.25
CA PHE A 80 -21.07 -27.84 6.16
C PHE A 80 -22.46 -28.42 6.48
N LYS A 81 -23.41 -27.56 6.88
CA LYS A 81 -24.80 -27.96 7.08
C LYS A 81 -25.57 -27.65 5.80
N LYS A 82 -25.94 -28.71 5.08
CA LYS A 82 -26.84 -28.64 3.92
C LYS A 82 -28.29 -28.56 4.40
#